data_AF-A0A368U0Y4-F1
#
_entry.id   AF-A0A368U0Y4-F1
#
_cell.length_a   1.000
_cell.length_b   1.000
_cell.length_c   1.000
_cell.angle_alpha   90.00
_cell.angle_beta   90.00
_cell.angle_gamma   90.00
#
_symmetry.space_group_name_H-M   'P 1'
#
loop_
_entity.id
_entity.type
_entity.pdbx_description
1 polymer ?
#
loop_
_entity_poly.entity_id
_entity_poly.type
_entity_poly.pdbx_seq_one_letter_code
_entity_poly.pdbx_strand_id
1 'polypeptide(L)'
;EGNAVVEVIERLIHPTQKRPQVRYTYFAERYYKFPSYLRRVAIMDAVGQVRSFVTRFEAWRSGDRKHLHAKPPRLTSSTKTFPSLYGSQCAKINADASHAFIKVRQHNDWVWMGFRLKGTCRFRGKGKAKSPLLTTNGRQWLLSLPEQFDPPKPAKGAPDRVLAVDVGINTAATWAVVDAQGTVHARGFLSRTDKDREYRLMNRIRRQARKQTRHGSRLPPGFCRRDHQRLTSLADNQAHQIS
;
A
#
# COMPACT_ATOMS: atom_id res chain seq x y z
N GLU A 1 2.43 21.46 11.14
CA GLU A 1 2.32 21.22 12.61
C GLU A 1 2.00 19.75 12.99
N GLY A 2 2.53 18.76 12.26
CA GLY A 2 2.22 17.34 12.54
C GLY A 2 2.92 16.80 13.80
N ASN A 3 4.18 17.16 14.03
CA ASN A 3 4.98 16.58 15.12
C ASN A 3 4.74 17.22 16.49
N ALA A 4 4.19 18.45 16.55
CA ALA A 4 3.95 19.13 17.82
C ALA A 4 2.95 18.36 18.71
N VAL A 5 1.96 17.70 18.10
CA VAL A 5 0.97 16.90 18.84
C VAL A 5 1.61 15.71 19.56
N VAL A 6 2.67 15.13 18.98
CA VAL A 6 3.38 13.99 19.57
C VAL A 6 3.99 14.41 20.89
N GLU A 7 4.65 15.57 20.92
CA GLU A 7 5.23 16.09 22.15
C GLU A 7 4.15 16.29 23.20
N VAL A 8 3.06 17.02 22.88
CA VAL A 8 1.97 17.27 23.83
C VAL A 8 1.41 15.98 24.41
N ILE A 9 1.13 14.98 23.58
CA ILE A 9 0.57 13.70 24.05
C ILE A 9 1.61 12.90 24.83
N GLU A 10 2.87 12.82 24.39
CA GLU A 10 3.94 12.18 25.17
C GLU A 10 4.09 12.83 26.55
N ARG A 11 3.88 14.16 26.65
CA ARG A 11 3.88 14.86 27.94
C ARG A 11 2.79 14.39 28.90
N LEU A 12 1.65 13.96 28.37
CA LEU A 12 0.50 13.52 29.15
C LEU A 12 0.54 12.03 29.52
N ILE A 13 1.24 11.19 28.74
CA ILE A 13 1.17 9.72 28.89
C ILE A 13 2.50 9.05 29.27
N HIS A 14 3.65 9.68 29.04
CA HIS A 14 4.97 9.06 29.23
C HIS A 14 5.80 9.77 30.31
N PRO A 15 6.04 9.11 31.46
CA PRO A 15 6.90 9.65 32.49
C PRO A 15 8.37 9.60 32.04
N THR A 16 9.14 10.63 32.42
CA THR A 16 10.59 10.72 32.19
C THR A 16 11.27 11.07 33.51
N GLN A 17 12.61 10.96 33.57
CA GLN A 17 13.36 11.36 34.77
C GLN A 17 13.08 12.82 35.18
N LYS A 18 12.93 13.73 34.21
CA LYS A 18 12.62 15.14 34.45
C LYS A 18 11.13 15.40 34.75
N ARG A 19 10.24 14.48 34.37
CA ARG A 19 8.79 14.57 34.60
C ARG A 19 8.24 13.19 34.98
N PRO A 20 8.37 12.80 36.26
CA PRO A 20 7.92 11.50 36.73
C PRO A 20 6.38 11.42 36.84
N GLN A 21 5.72 12.53 37.14
CA GLN A 21 4.27 12.59 37.23
C GLN A 21 3.65 12.98 35.88
N VAL A 22 2.73 12.14 35.39
CA VAL A 22 1.98 12.37 34.15
C VAL A 22 0.49 12.14 34.39
N ARG A 23 -0.35 12.84 33.62
CA ARG A 23 -1.80 12.82 33.80
C ARG A 23 -2.41 11.44 33.56
N TYR A 24 -1.89 10.68 32.60
CA TYR A 24 -2.43 9.38 32.21
C TYR A 24 -1.38 8.27 32.43
N THR A 25 -1.28 7.77 33.65
CA THR A 25 -0.30 6.73 34.03
C THR A 25 -0.58 5.37 33.40
N TYR A 26 -1.85 5.10 33.06
CA TYR A 26 -2.31 3.87 32.42
C TYR A 26 -1.40 3.39 31.28
N PHE A 27 -0.95 4.29 30.39
CA PHE A 27 -0.12 3.90 29.25
C PHE A 27 1.28 3.47 29.66
N ALA A 28 1.86 4.10 30.68
CA ALA A 28 3.18 3.76 31.18
C ALA A 28 3.18 2.41 31.91
N GLU A 29 2.13 2.15 32.69
CA GLU A 29 1.93 0.88 33.41
C GLU A 29 1.60 -0.26 32.44
N ARG A 30 0.65 -0.01 31.52
CA ARG A 30 0.19 -1.02 30.56
C ARG A 30 1.27 -1.31 29.52
N TYR A 31 2.00 -0.32 29.04
CA TYR A 31 3.05 -0.51 28.03
C TYR A 31 4.42 -0.22 28.63
N TYR A 32 4.77 -0.95 29.69
CA TYR A 32 6.09 -0.85 30.28
C TYR A 32 7.19 -0.98 29.21
N LYS A 33 8.22 -0.12 29.27
CA LYS A 33 9.32 -0.03 28.29
C LYS A 33 8.89 0.16 26.82
N PHE A 34 7.74 0.79 26.54
CA PHE A 34 7.26 1.08 25.18
C PHE A 34 8.35 1.77 24.32
N PRO A 35 8.83 1.13 23.21
CA PRO A 35 9.78 1.77 22.29
C PRO A 35 9.33 3.15 21.82
N SER A 36 10.23 4.13 21.93
CA SER A 36 9.94 5.55 21.71
C SER A 36 9.35 5.83 20.32
N TYR A 37 10.00 5.38 19.24
CA TYR A 37 9.48 5.62 17.88
C TYR A 37 8.14 4.92 17.63
N LEU A 38 7.96 3.72 18.18
CA LEU A 38 6.70 2.99 18.02
C LEU A 38 5.55 3.71 18.75
N ARG A 39 5.82 4.24 19.95
CA ARG A 39 4.86 5.06 20.69
C ARG A 39 4.48 6.32 19.92
N ARG A 40 5.46 7.02 19.34
CA ARG A 40 5.21 8.23 18.53
C ARG A 40 4.38 7.93 17.29
N VAL A 41 4.65 6.82 16.61
CA VAL A 41 3.84 6.35 15.47
C VAL A 41 2.41 6.02 15.92
N ALA A 42 2.24 5.35 17.06
CA ALA A 42 0.92 5.04 17.60
C ALA A 42 0.13 6.31 17.97
N ILE A 43 0.80 7.32 18.55
CA ILE A 43 0.19 8.63 18.83
C ILE A 43 -0.24 9.30 17.52
N MET A 44 0.64 9.35 16.52
CA MET A 44 0.33 9.96 15.22
C MET A 44 -0.85 9.29 14.53
N ASP A 45 -0.90 7.96 14.57
CA ASP A 45 -2.00 7.19 14.00
C ASP A 45 -3.32 7.47 14.73
N ALA A 46 -3.33 7.42 16.07
CA ALA A 46 -4.51 7.75 16.87
C ALA A 46 -5.01 9.19 16.61
N VAL A 47 -4.10 10.16 16.54
CA VAL A 47 -4.43 11.56 16.22
C VAL A 47 -4.99 11.66 14.80
N GLY A 48 -4.41 10.97 13.83
CA GLY A 48 -4.91 10.93 12.45
C GLY A 48 -6.33 10.40 12.35
N GLN A 49 -6.65 9.35 13.12
CA GLN A 49 -7.99 8.78 13.20
C GLN A 49 -9.01 9.74 13.80
N VAL A 50 -8.65 10.42 14.90
CA VAL A 50 -9.50 11.43 15.52
C VAL A 50 -9.71 12.61 14.59
N ARG A 51 -8.66 13.15 13.96
CA ARG A 51 -8.77 14.25 12.98
C ARG A 51 -9.67 13.87 11.81
N SER A 52 -9.46 12.69 11.22
CA SER A 52 -10.31 12.17 10.15
C SER A 52 -11.77 12.03 10.57
N PHE A 53 -12.04 11.60 11.81
CA PHE A 53 -13.39 11.56 12.35
C PHE A 53 -14.00 12.96 12.53
N VAL A 54 -13.28 13.88 13.16
CA VAL A 54 -13.74 15.27 13.39
C VAL A 54 -14.10 15.93 12.06
N THR A 55 -13.22 15.87 11.06
CA THR A 55 -13.49 16.44 9.73
C THR A 55 -14.75 15.84 9.08
N ARG A 56 -14.91 14.52 9.13
CA ARG A 56 -16.12 13.86 8.57
C ARG A 56 -17.38 14.23 9.35
N PHE A 57 -17.27 14.37 10.67
CA PHE A 57 -18.38 14.71 11.54
C PHE A 57 -18.84 16.16 11.32
N GLU A 58 -17.90 17.09 11.15
CA GLU A 58 -18.19 18.49 10.79
C GLU A 58 -18.81 18.63 9.40
N ALA A 59 -18.32 17.89 8.40
CA ALA A 59 -18.94 17.80 7.08
C ALA A 59 -20.39 17.29 7.16
N TRP A 60 -20.61 16.19 7.90
CA TRP A 60 -21.96 15.66 8.11
C TRP A 60 -22.89 16.64 8.84
N ARG A 61 -22.35 17.38 9.82
CA ARG A 61 -23.07 18.40 10.60
C ARG A 61 -23.44 19.62 9.74
N SER A 62 -22.59 20.01 8.80
CA SER A 62 -22.82 21.12 7.86
C SER A 62 -23.74 20.76 6.68
N GLY A 63 -24.17 19.49 6.59
CA GLY A 63 -25.14 19.03 5.59
C GLY A 63 -24.52 18.28 4.41
N ASP A 64 -23.19 18.15 4.35
CA ASP A 64 -22.52 17.26 3.39
C ASP A 64 -22.74 15.80 3.80
N ARG A 65 -23.85 15.25 3.29
CA ARG A 65 -24.34 13.91 3.60
C ARG A 65 -24.56 13.14 2.31
N LYS A 66 -24.21 11.86 2.33
CA LYS A 66 -24.45 10.95 1.20
C LYS A 66 -25.93 10.88 0.78
N HIS A 67 -26.85 11.04 1.73
CA HIS A 67 -28.29 11.15 1.53
C HIS A 67 -28.95 11.76 2.79
N LEU A 68 -30.22 12.17 2.68
CA LEU A 68 -30.95 12.91 3.73
C LEU A 68 -30.92 12.21 5.11
N HIS A 69 -31.16 10.89 5.13
CA HIS A 69 -31.19 10.08 6.36
C HIS A 69 -29.84 9.42 6.70
N ALA A 70 -28.72 9.92 6.18
CA ALA A 70 -27.41 9.33 6.46
C ALA A 70 -27.07 9.51 7.96
N LYS A 71 -26.72 8.40 8.62
CA LYS A 71 -26.28 8.42 10.03
C LYS A 71 -24.96 9.18 10.16
N PRO A 72 -24.69 9.82 11.32
CA PRO A 72 -23.42 10.47 11.56
C PRO A 72 -22.26 9.47 11.47
N PRO A 73 -21.08 9.91 11.02
CA PRO A 73 -19.89 9.08 11.04
C PRO A 73 -19.60 8.64 12.48
N ARG A 74 -18.95 7.49 12.63
CA ARG A 74 -18.50 6.96 13.92
C ARG A 74 -16.99 6.99 14.00
N LEU A 75 -16.45 7.24 15.19
CA LEU A 75 -15.03 7.10 15.44
C LEU A 75 -14.68 5.61 15.38
N THR A 76 -13.76 5.25 14.47
CA THR A 76 -13.26 3.88 14.34
C THR A 76 -11.84 3.85 14.88
N SER A 77 -11.65 3.23 16.04
CA SER A 77 -10.35 3.11 16.72
C SER A 77 -9.54 1.87 16.31
N SER A 78 -10.18 0.88 15.70
CA SER A 78 -9.52 -0.33 15.18
C SER A 78 -9.37 -0.24 13.66
N THR A 79 -8.29 0.42 13.22
CA THR A 79 -8.08 0.77 11.80
C THR A 79 -7.21 -0.21 11.04
N LYS A 80 -6.85 -1.37 11.61
CA LYS A 80 -5.93 -2.35 11.00
C LYS A 80 -4.66 -1.67 10.46
N THR A 81 -4.19 -0.65 11.15
CA THR A 81 -2.97 0.07 10.83
C THR A 81 -1.78 -0.76 11.28
N PHE A 82 -0.72 -0.72 10.48
CA PHE A 82 0.52 -1.40 10.80
C PHE A 82 1.63 -0.38 10.99
N PRO A 83 2.35 -0.43 12.12
CA PRO A 83 3.37 0.57 12.41
C PRO A 83 4.58 0.39 11.49
N SER A 84 5.18 1.51 11.09
CA SER A 84 6.53 1.52 10.57
C SER A 84 7.50 1.10 11.68
N LEU A 85 8.30 0.07 11.43
CA LEU A 85 9.30 -0.44 12.34
C LEU A 85 10.58 0.37 12.13
N TYR A 86 10.85 1.32 13.02
CA TYR A 86 12.09 2.08 12.94
C TYR A 86 13.30 1.16 13.10
N GLY A 87 14.28 1.31 12.19
CA GLY A 87 15.52 0.56 12.24
C GLY A 87 16.21 0.74 13.59
N SER A 88 16.87 -0.33 14.07
CA SER A 88 17.54 -0.47 15.36
C SER A 88 16.65 -0.50 16.62
N GLN A 89 15.54 0.26 16.67
CA GLN A 89 14.62 0.22 17.81
C GLN A 89 13.56 -0.88 17.73
N CYS A 90 13.00 -1.11 16.54
CA CYS A 90 11.85 -2.01 16.36
C CYS A 90 12.14 -3.16 15.38
N ALA A 91 13.09 -2.97 14.47
CA ALA A 91 13.52 -4.01 13.54
C ALA A 91 15.03 -3.98 13.31
N LYS A 92 15.63 -5.17 13.22
CA LYS A 92 16.99 -5.41 12.73
C LYS A 92 16.90 -6.46 11.64
N ILE A 93 17.41 -6.17 10.45
CA ILE A 93 17.33 -7.05 9.29
C ILE A 93 18.74 -7.27 8.80
N ASN A 94 19.07 -8.51 8.45
CA ASN A 94 20.37 -8.84 7.88
C ASN A 94 20.52 -8.27 6.44
N ALA A 95 21.74 -8.24 5.93
CA ALA A 95 22.03 -7.61 4.64
C ALA A 95 21.23 -8.26 3.48
N ASP A 96 21.19 -9.58 3.46
CA ASP A 96 20.51 -10.45 2.50
C ASP A 96 18.98 -10.56 2.71
N ALA A 97 18.44 -9.92 3.75
CA ALA A 97 17.00 -9.91 4.07
C ALA A 97 16.37 -11.32 4.22
N SER A 98 17.16 -12.31 4.64
CA SER A 98 16.69 -13.66 4.95
C SER A 98 16.21 -13.82 6.39
N HIS A 99 16.65 -12.94 7.30
CA HIS A 99 16.29 -12.98 8.72
C HIS A 99 16.02 -11.56 9.24
N ALA A 100 14.99 -11.45 10.08
CA ALA A 100 14.68 -10.23 10.80
C ALA A 100 14.47 -10.51 12.28
N PHE A 101 15.01 -9.63 13.13
CA PHE A 101 14.62 -9.53 14.51
C PHE A 101 13.64 -8.37 14.63
N ILE A 102 12.44 -8.65 15.13
CA ILE A 102 11.39 -7.65 15.32
C ILE A 102 11.08 -7.60 16.81
N LYS A 103 10.95 -6.38 17.34
CA LYS A 103 10.56 -6.18 18.73
C LYS A 103 9.05 -6.34 18.87
N VAL A 104 8.64 -7.30 19.68
CA VAL A 104 7.24 -7.69 19.87
C VAL A 104 6.89 -7.50 21.35
N ARG A 105 5.66 -7.06 21.61
CA ARG A 105 5.13 -7.04 22.98
C ARG A 105 4.57 -8.42 23.32
N GLN A 106 5.19 -9.09 24.28
CA GLN A 106 4.81 -10.42 24.75
C GLN A 106 4.85 -10.42 26.29
N HIS A 107 3.85 -11.00 26.96
CA HIS A 107 3.79 -11.10 28.43
C HIS A 107 4.11 -9.78 29.17
N ASN A 108 3.55 -8.66 28.67
CA ASN A 108 3.76 -7.31 29.20
C ASN A 108 5.20 -6.75 29.11
N ASP A 109 6.08 -7.36 28.31
CA ASP A 109 7.42 -6.84 28.03
C ASP A 109 7.69 -6.75 26.52
N TRP A 110 8.73 -6.01 26.15
CA TRP A 110 9.17 -5.83 24.76
C TRP A 110 10.40 -6.68 24.47
N VAL A 111 10.16 -7.84 23.88
CA VAL A 111 11.19 -8.84 23.55
C VAL A 111 11.57 -8.77 22.08
N TRP A 112 12.81 -9.13 21.75
CA TRP A 112 13.23 -9.34 20.38
C TRP A 112 12.89 -10.78 19.96
N MET A 113 12.14 -10.93 18.88
CA MET A 113 11.83 -12.22 18.28
C MET A 113 12.49 -12.32 16.91
N GLY A 114 13.13 -13.45 16.62
CA GLY A 114 13.73 -13.75 15.33
C GLY A 114 12.73 -14.40 14.37
N PHE A 115 12.75 -13.98 13.11
CA PHE A 115 11.89 -14.47 12.05
C PHE A 115 12.72 -14.78 10.80
N ARG A 116 12.50 -15.95 10.21
CA ARG A 116 13.01 -16.28 8.88
C ARG A 116 12.08 -15.68 7.83
N LEU A 117 12.64 -14.86 6.96
CA LEU A 117 11.94 -14.24 5.86
C LEU A 117 12.01 -15.14 4.62
N LYS A 118 10.95 -15.08 3.81
CA LYS A 118 10.88 -15.74 2.50
C LYS A 118 10.48 -14.71 1.46
N GLY A 119 11.10 -14.78 0.28
CA GLY A 119 10.81 -13.91 -0.85
C GLY A 119 12.04 -13.18 -1.37
N THR A 120 11.89 -12.50 -2.50
CA THR A 120 12.94 -11.70 -3.14
C THR A 120 12.63 -10.22 -2.98
N CYS A 121 13.64 -9.43 -2.64
CA CYS A 121 13.50 -7.99 -2.52
C CYS A 121 13.94 -7.31 -3.83
N ARG A 122 12.97 -7.03 -4.72
CA ARG A 122 13.22 -6.47 -6.07
C ARG A 122 14.10 -5.22 -6.09
N PHE A 123 13.98 -4.38 -5.07
CA PHE A 123 14.63 -3.08 -4.99
C PHE A 123 15.77 -3.02 -3.97
N ARG A 124 16.13 -4.15 -3.34
CA ARG A 124 17.17 -4.16 -2.31
C ARG A 124 18.51 -3.71 -2.88
N GLY A 125 19.19 -2.80 -2.19
CA GLY A 125 20.49 -2.26 -2.59
C GLY A 125 20.43 -1.29 -3.77
N LYS A 126 19.25 -0.90 -4.25
CA LYS A 126 19.11 0.10 -5.33
C LYS A 126 19.15 1.54 -4.81
N GLY A 127 18.97 1.75 -3.50
CA GLY A 127 19.19 3.06 -2.89
C GLY A 127 19.15 3.08 -1.37
N LYS A 128 18.64 4.18 -0.82
CA LYS A 128 18.59 4.41 0.62
C LYS A 128 17.44 3.65 1.26
N ALA A 129 17.77 2.63 2.05
CA ALA A 129 16.80 1.89 2.84
C ALA A 129 15.95 2.81 3.72
N LYS A 130 14.64 2.56 3.74
CA LYS A 130 13.65 3.23 4.58
C LYS A 130 13.14 2.28 5.67
N SER A 131 12.43 2.83 6.65
CA SER A 131 11.91 2.04 7.77
C SER A 131 11.01 0.90 7.26
N PRO A 132 11.28 -0.35 7.66
CA PRO A 132 10.42 -1.49 7.33
C PRO A 132 8.98 -1.30 7.78
N LEU A 133 8.03 -1.92 7.08
CA LEU A 133 6.63 -1.95 7.48
C LEU A 133 6.15 -3.39 7.60
N LEU A 134 5.53 -3.70 8.73
CA LEU A 134 4.75 -4.92 8.84
C LEU A 134 3.46 -4.73 8.04
N THR A 135 3.06 -5.74 7.26
CA THR A 135 1.83 -5.70 6.47
C THR A 135 1.19 -7.09 6.47
N THR A 136 -0.07 -7.20 6.07
CA THR A 136 -0.73 -8.50 5.91
C THR A 136 -1.61 -8.52 4.68
N ASN A 137 -1.66 -9.67 4.01
CA ASN A 137 -2.63 -9.97 2.96
C ASN A 137 -3.83 -10.79 3.48
N GLY A 138 -3.95 -10.93 4.81
CA GLY A 138 -4.97 -11.75 5.49
C GLY A 138 -4.65 -13.24 5.60
N ARG A 139 -3.66 -13.75 4.85
CA ARG A 139 -3.18 -15.14 4.96
C ARG A 139 -1.83 -15.23 5.66
N GLN A 140 -0.98 -14.23 5.44
CA GLN A 140 0.39 -14.21 5.91
C GLN A 140 0.77 -12.79 6.34
N TRP A 141 1.76 -12.73 7.21
CA TRP A 141 2.47 -11.50 7.56
C TRP A 141 3.60 -11.27 6.56
N LEU A 142 3.74 -10.02 6.13
CA LEU A 142 4.72 -9.58 5.15
C LEU A 142 5.53 -8.44 5.75
N LEU A 143 6.83 -8.47 5.54
CA LEU A 143 7.72 -7.38 5.93
C LEU A 143 8.14 -6.61 4.68
N SER A 144 7.59 -5.42 4.50
CA SER A 144 7.93 -4.54 3.39
C SER A 144 9.21 -3.77 3.69
N LEU A 145 10.18 -3.83 2.77
CA LEU A 145 11.50 -3.19 2.89
C LEU A 145 11.65 -2.10 1.82
N PRO A 146 11.08 -0.91 2.04
CA PRO A 146 11.14 0.17 1.05
C PRO A 146 12.55 0.73 0.89
N GLU A 147 12.92 1.08 -0.34
CA GLU A 147 14.15 1.81 -0.67
C GLU A 147 13.80 3.07 -1.45
N GLN A 148 14.45 4.18 -1.11
CA GLN A 148 14.41 5.42 -1.88
C GLN A 148 15.61 5.46 -2.82
N PHE A 149 15.35 5.47 -4.12
CA PHE A 149 16.36 5.66 -5.15
C PHE A 149 15.76 6.54 -6.26
N ASP A 150 16.64 7.26 -6.95
CA ASP A 150 16.23 7.96 -8.16
C ASP A 150 16.22 6.97 -9.31
N PRO A 151 15.12 6.91 -10.09
CA PRO A 151 15.12 6.08 -11.28
C PRO A 151 16.21 6.55 -12.25
N PRO A 152 16.76 5.66 -13.09
CA PRO A 152 17.72 6.06 -14.11
C PRO A 152 17.14 7.19 -14.95
N LYS A 153 17.90 8.27 -15.12
CA LYS A 153 17.48 9.36 -16.01
C LYS A 153 17.49 8.85 -17.45
N PRO A 154 16.51 9.23 -18.29
CA PRO A 154 16.58 8.93 -19.71
C PRO A 154 17.89 9.49 -20.28
N ALA A 155 18.47 8.78 -21.25
CA ALA A 155 19.65 9.25 -21.96
C ALA A 155 19.38 10.63 -22.56
N LYS A 156 20.36 11.54 -22.49
CA LYS A 156 20.25 12.85 -23.12
C LYS A 156 20.51 12.70 -24.63
N GLY A 157 19.60 13.22 -25.46
CA GLY A 157 19.69 13.17 -26.91
C GLY A 157 18.53 12.40 -27.54
N ALA A 158 18.36 12.52 -28.86
CA ALA A 158 17.46 11.66 -29.61
C ALA A 158 18.07 10.26 -29.67
N PRO A 159 17.34 9.19 -29.30
CA PRO A 159 17.87 7.84 -29.42
C PRO A 159 18.00 7.46 -30.90
N ASP A 160 19.08 6.75 -31.26
CA ASP A 160 19.29 6.25 -32.64
C ASP A 160 18.18 5.29 -33.08
N ARG A 161 17.57 4.61 -32.09
CA ARG A 161 16.47 3.65 -32.29
C ARG A 161 15.42 3.82 -31.21
N VAL A 162 14.16 3.70 -31.61
CA VAL A 162 12.99 3.74 -30.72
C VAL A 162 12.33 2.37 -30.73
N LEU A 163 12.06 1.83 -29.53
CA LEU A 163 11.17 0.68 -29.36
C LEU A 163 9.72 1.20 -29.23
N ALA A 164 8.95 1.08 -30.30
CA ALA A 164 7.52 1.33 -30.28
C ALA A 164 6.80 0.07 -29.74
N VAL A 165 5.87 0.25 -28.80
CA VAL A 165 5.05 -0.83 -28.24
C VAL A 165 3.59 -0.41 -28.30
N ASP A 166 2.75 -1.25 -28.89
CA ASP A 166 1.31 -1.05 -28.98
C ASP A 166 0.58 -2.22 -28.30
N VAL A 167 -0.45 -1.91 -27.48
CA VAL A 167 -1.21 -2.94 -26.76
C VAL A 167 -2.29 -3.48 -27.67
N GLY A 168 -2.14 -4.75 -28.06
CA GLY A 168 -3.09 -5.42 -28.95
C GLY A 168 -4.38 -5.86 -28.27
N ILE A 169 -5.44 -6.00 -29.09
CA ILE A 169 -6.70 -6.64 -28.66
C ILE A 169 -6.52 -8.15 -28.56
N ASN A 170 -5.89 -8.76 -29.58
CA ASN A 170 -5.71 -10.21 -29.69
C ASN A 170 -4.31 -10.68 -29.23
N THR A 171 -3.35 -9.77 -29.16
CA THR A 171 -1.99 -10.01 -28.65
C THR A 171 -1.79 -9.22 -27.37
N ALA A 172 -0.82 -9.60 -26.54
CA ALA A 172 -0.51 -8.85 -25.33
C ALA A 172 0.06 -7.47 -25.67
N ALA A 173 1.01 -7.44 -26.60
CA ALA A 173 1.48 -6.23 -27.24
C ALA A 173 2.14 -6.57 -28.58
N THR A 174 2.22 -5.61 -29.47
CA THR A 174 3.04 -5.64 -30.68
C THR A 174 4.19 -4.67 -30.46
N TRP A 175 5.40 -5.02 -30.91
CA TRP A 175 6.54 -4.13 -30.79
C TRP A 175 7.33 -4.04 -32.10
N ALA A 176 7.97 -2.90 -32.31
CA ALA A 176 8.89 -2.67 -33.40
C ALA A 176 10.04 -1.76 -32.94
N VAL A 177 11.25 -2.07 -33.38
CA VAL A 177 12.43 -1.21 -33.21
C VAL A 177 12.66 -0.48 -34.51
N VAL A 178 12.56 0.84 -34.47
CA VAL A 178 12.62 1.73 -35.64
C VAL A 178 13.73 2.76 -35.44
N ASP A 179 14.54 3.03 -36.46
CA ASP A 179 15.54 4.11 -36.41
C ASP A 179 14.96 5.47 -36.81
N ALA A 180 15.77 6.52 -36.70
CA ALA A 180 15.37 7.90 -37.03
C ALA A 180 14.97 8.07 -38.51
N GLN A 181 15.40 7.17 -39.38
CA GLN A 181 15.15 7.14 -40.82
C GLN A 181 13.88 6.35 -41.18
N GLY A 182 13.25 5.70 -40.19
CA GLY A 182 12.05 4.90 -40.37
C GLY A 182 12.31 3.43 -40.73
N THR A 183 13.56 2.97 -40.70
CA THR A 183 13.90 1.57 -40.96
C THR A 183 13.49 0.70 -39.77
N VAL A 184 12.76 -0.38 -40.05
CA VAL A 184 12.37 -1.38 -39.04
C VAL A 184 13.49 -2.41 -38.90
N HIS A 185 14.19 -2.40 -37.77
CA HIS A 185 15.28 -3.34 -37.48
C HIS A 185 14.76 -4.69 -36.97
N ALA A 186 13.70 -4.65 -36.16
CA ALA A 186 13.06 -5.83 -35.64
C ALA A 186 11.60 -5.53 -35.30
N ARG A 187 10.74 -6.54 -35.37
CA ARG A 187 9.35 -6.44 -34.95
C ARG A 187 8.86 -7.80 -34.46
N GLY A 188 7.86 -7.78 -33.59
CA GLY A 188 7.30 -9.01 -33.08
C GLY A 188 5.98 -8.81 -32.35
N PHE A 189 5.40 -9.94 -31.99
CA PHE A 189 4.21 -10.01 -31.16
C PHE A 189 4.58 -10.63 -29.81
N LEU A 190 4.16 -9.98 -28.75
CA LEU A 190 4.11 -10.56 -27.42
C LEU A 190 2.76 -11.25 -27.29
N SER A 191 2.77 -12.58 -27.44
CA SER A 191 1.58 -13.41 -27.23
C SER A 191 1.51 -13.87 -25.78
N ARG A 192 0.29 -14.04 -25.27
CA ARG A 192 0.05 -14.61 -23.94
C ARG A 192 -1.19 -15.48 -23.95
N THR A 193 -1.15 -16.53 -23.14
CA THR A 193 -2.24 -17.51 -22.99
C THR A 193 -3.40 -17.00 -22.14
N ASP A 194 -3.21 -15.91 -21.38
CA ASP A 194 -4.25 -15.33 -20.54
C ASP A 194 -5.20 -14.38 -21.29
N LYS A 195 -4.92 -14.04 -22.56
CA LYS A 195 -5.82 -13.26 -23.42
C LYS A 195 -7.17 -13.94 -23.62
N ASP A 196 -7.20 -15.27 -23.76
CA ASP A 196 -8.46 -16.04 -23.81
C ASP A 196 -9.25 -15.94 -22.51
N ARG A 197 -8.55 -15.83 -21.37
CA ARG A 197 -9.18 -15.67 -20.06
C ARG A 197 -9.74 -14.26 -19.90
N GLU A 198 -9.01 -13.24 -20.34
CA GLU A 198 -9.44 -11.84 -20.39
C GLU A 198 -10.72 -11.71 -21.24
N TYR A 199 -10.68 -12.23 -22.47
CA TYR A 199 -11.81 -12.21 -23.40
C TYR A 199 -13.05 -12.89 -22.82
N ARG A 200 -12.90 -14.06 -22.20
CA ARG A 200 -14.00 -14.77 -21.52
C ARG A 200 -14.59 -13.96 -20.35
N LEU A 201 -13.76 -13.28 -19.56
CA LEU A 201 -14.24 -12.42 -18.47
C LEU A 201 -14.99 -11.20 -19.00
N MET A 202 -14.43 -10.50 -20.00
CA MET A 202 -15.09 -9.36 -20.65
C MET A 202 -16.43 -9.75 -21.26
N ASN A 203 -16.50 -10.88 -21.96
CA ASN A 203 -17.75 -11.36 -22.56
C ASN A 203 -18.79 -11.75 -21.51
N ARG A 204 -18.37 -12.28 -20.36
CA ARG A 204 -19.29 -12.53 -19.25
C ARG A 204 -19.89 -11.23 -18.70
N ILE A 205 -19.05 -10.21 -18.48
CA ILE A 205 -19.49 -8.88 -18.04
C ILE A 205 -20.46 -8.28 -19.06
N ARG A 206 -20.11 -8.28 -20.36
CA ARG A 206 -20.97 -7.77 -21.44
C ARG A 206 -22.31 -8.50 -21.50
N ARG A 207 -22.32 -9.84 -21.38
CA ARG A 207 -23.54 -10.65 -21.40
C ARG A 207 -24.46 -10.30 -20.22
N GLN A 208 -23.88 -10.15 -19.02
CA GLN A 208 -24.65 -9.76 -17.84
C GLN A 208 -25.16 -8.32 -17.97
N ALA A 209 -24.33 -7.41 -18.52
CA ALA A 209 -24.70 -6.01 -18.68
C ALA A 209 -25.88 -5.87 -19.65
N ARG A 210 -25.83 -6.53 -20.82
CA ARG A 210 -26.94 -6.56 -21.78
C ARG A 210 -28.24 -7.05 -21.17
N LYS A 211 -28.20 -8.08 -20.32
CA LYS A 211 -29.38 -8.59 -19.61
C LYS A 211 -29.92 -7.55 -18.63
N GLN A 212 -29.03 -6.92 -17.85
CA GLN A 212 -29.41 -5.91 -16.86
C GLN A 212 -30.02 -4.66 -17.51
N THR A 213 -29.44 -4.18 -18.61
CA THR A 213 -29.84 -2.91 -19.25
C THR A 213 -30.97 -3.06 -20.26
N ARG A 214 -31.52 -4.27 -20.47
CA ARG A 214 -32.52 -4.57 -21.53
C ARG A 214 -33.77 -3.67 -21.48
N HIS A 215 -34.13 -3.16 -20.31
CA HIS A 215 -35.29 -2.30 -20.10
C HIS A 215 -34.90 -0.88 -19.63
N GLY A 216 -33.72 -0.38 -20.04
CA GLY A 216 -33.23 0.94 -19.64
C GLY A 216 -32.75 1.03 -18.19
N SER A 217 -32.75 -0.08 -17.46
CA SER A 217 -32.26 -0.15 -16.09
C SER A 217 -30.76 0.18 -16.03
N ARG A 218 -30.39 1.04 -15.07
CA ARG A 218 -28.98 1.37 -14.82
C ARG A 218 -28.23 0.18 -14.20
N LEU A 219 -26.93 0.11 -14.47
CA LEU A 219 -26.06 -0.86 -13.81
C LEU A 219 -25.93 -0.51 -12.32
N PRO A 220 -26.12 -1.47 -11.40
CA PRO A 220 -25.99 -1.20 -9.98
C PRO A 220 -24.52 -0.93 -9.59
N PRO A 221 -24.26 -0.16 -8.52
CA PRO A 221 -22.91 -0.01 -7.98
C PRO A 221 -22.28 -1.37 -7.66
N GLY A 222 -21.04 -1.58 -8.13
CA GLY A 222 -20.33 -2.86 -7.94
C GLY A 222 -20.80 -3.99 -8.87
N PHE A 223 -21.55 -3.67 -9.93
CA PHE A 223 -21.89 -4.63 -10.99
C PHE A 223 -20.65 -5.41 -11.46
N CYS A 224 -20.76 -6.74 -11.49
CA CYS A 224 -19.67 -7.65 -11.86
C CYS A 224 -18.30 -7.38 -11.17
N ARG A 225 -18.29 -6.79 -9.96
CA ARG A 225 -17.06 -6.37 -9.26
C ARG A 225 -15.97 -7.44 -9.22
N ARG A 226 -16.35 -8.71 -8.99
CA ARG A 226 -15.39 -9.83 -8.95
C ARG A 226 -14.69 -10.07 -10.29
N ASP A 227 -15.42 -9.99 -11.40
CA ASP A 227 -14.84 -10.19 -12.73
C ASP A 227 -14.01 -8.97 -13.17
N HIS A 228 -14.43 -7.75 -12.81
CA HIS A 228 -13.62 -6.55 -12.98
C HIS A 228 -12.30 -6.61 -12.17
N GLN A 229 -12.35 -7.08 -10.92
CA GLN A 229 -11.15 -7.29 -10.11
C GLN A 229 -10.20 -8.31 -10.75
N ARG A 230 -10.75 -9.43 -11.27
CA ARG A 230 -9.95 -10.43 -12.00
C ARG A 230 -9.30 -9.86 -13.25
N LEU A 231 -10.02 -9.05 -14.03
CA LEU A 231 -9.45 -8.36 -15.20
C LEU A 231 -8.32 -7.42 -14.81
N THR A 232 -8.50 -6.65 -13.73
CA THR A 232 -7.47 -5.73 -13.22
C THR A 232 -6.21 -6.51 -12.84
N SER A 233 -6.35 -7.60 -12.06
CA SER A 233 -5.20 -8.43 -11.68
C SER A 233 -4.51 -9.11 -12.87
N LEU A 234 -5.25 -9.45 -13.94
CA LEU A 234 -4.64 -9.96 -15.18
C LEU A 234 -3.85 -8.86 -15.89
N ALA A 235 -4.40 -7.65 -15.99
CA ALA A 235 -3.70 -6.51 -16.58
C ALA A 235 -2.44 -6.14 -15.79
N ASP A 236 -2.49 -6.11 -14.46
CA ASP A 236 -1.33 -5.85 -13.61
C ASP A 236 -0.23 -6.90 -13.82
N ASN A 237 -0.61 -8.18 -13.88
CA ASN A 237 0.33 -9.27 -14.16
C ASN A 237 0.91 -9.17 -15.58
N GLN A 238 0.09 -8.81 -16.57
CA GLN A 238 0.54 -8.59 -17.93
C GLN A 238 1.57 -7.46 -17.99
N ALA A 239 1.28 -6.32 -17.36
CA ALA A 239 2.20 -5.19 -17.28
C ALA A 239 3.53 -5.63 -16.63
N HIS A 240 3.48 -6.34 -15.50
CA HIS A 240 4.67 -6.81 -14.79
C HIS A 240 5.56 -7.78 -15.55
N GLN A 241 4.99 -8.59 -16.44
CA GLN A 241 5.76 -9.57 -17.21
C GLN A 241 6.25 -9.02 -18.55
N ILE A 242 5.61 -7.98 -19.09
CA ILE A 242 6.03 -7.31 -20.32
C ILE A 242 7.07 -6.21 -20.04
N SER A 243 6.97 -5.54 -18.88
CA SER A 243 7.93 -4.52 -18.42
C SER A 243 9.23 -5.12 -17.91
#